data_AF-A0A3B4E5M6-F1
#
_entry.id   AF-A0A3B4E5M6-F1
#
_cell.length_a   1.000
_cell.length_b   1.000
_cell.length_c   1.000
_cell.angle_alpha   90.00
_cell.angle_beta   90.00
_cell.angle_gamma   90.00
#
_symmetry.space_group_name_H-M   'P 1'
#
loop_
_entity.id
_entity.type
_entity.pdbx_description
1 polymer ?
#
loop_
_entity_poly.entity_id
_entity_poly.type
_entity_poly.pdbx_seq_one_letter_code
_entity_poly.pdbx_strand_id
1 'polypeptide(L)'
;MKGILFLILSWAMSVSMSKCRAQQRETYAIEGDAVGLHCYTGEVMQNQTFSWTKDNDSVISSPHIFKGSSLWILRTVSSDSGHYVCTSFSNSTETGHVESRVLLSVEKEKCPRALTPIQVNEGEHINLTCTEDSIETLGQTLQVQWWKDCESTGVQGTEISLDVSMDSTGNYTCMVIFRYVGENYTTSHTRQLKVLKKEPVEKPQVIHPRNEILYVKPGMRIKLECTVFIGLGEEAQEGTSVYWTVNDELMSDIFPQLQENVTCYLQMGEDDRFYCKSTLIISEVNATFFDVPFKCIVLSSRGSDMGLVSLRQGGQSNTQTLLIIAPALIIVVGVVLFMFFKIDIILAYRRLCGKGKTAAPGGKIYNAYVCYCHDNSIGSSTAENLALKIMPEVLEQRHDLELFIHGRDDASAEANVADMTDVVGQSRTVLLVLPGSGPANPIEEISNIPLSTDQDNASHCQVLYSVIAQCSVPVIVVESGENADYSLLPESIQSIIQRNGILRWSPAVQPSGRFWKQLRYHMT
;
A
#
# COMPACT_ATOMS: atom_id res chain seq x y z
N MET A 1 52.94 21.22 59.15
CA MET A 1 53.67 22.09 58.20
C MET A 1 54.55 21.24 57.28
N LYS A 2 53.93 20.55 56.32
CA LYS A 2 54.57 19.88 55.16
C LYS A 2 53.47 19.79 54.12
N GLY A 3 53.44 20.71 53.15
CA GLY A 3 52.35 20.74 52.16
C GLY A 3 52.19 22.00 51.33
N ILE A 4 53.16 22.92 51.29
CA ILE A 4 53.07 24.16 50.48
C ILE A 4 54.31 24.39 49.59
N LEU A 5 55.34 23.53 49.66
CA LEU A 5 56.59 23.74 48.90
C LEU A 5 56.67 23.00 47.55
N PHE A 6 55.56 22.45 47.04
CA PHE A 6 55.54 21.68 45.78
C PHE A 6 54.75 22.31 44.64
N LEU A 7 54.19 23.52 44.84
CA LEU A 7 53.37 24.21 43.82
C LEU A 7 54.04 25.46 43.20
N ILE A 8 55.32 25.72 43.48
CA ILE A 8 56.05 26.89 42.95
C ILE A 8 57.31 26.51 42.14
N LEU A 9 57.44 25.22 41.77
CA LEU A 9 58.53 24.71 40.92
C LEU A 9 58.05 24.11 39.59
N SER A 10 56.76 24.21 39.27
CA SER A 10 56.18 23.77 37.98
C SER A 10 55.74 24.94 37.07
N TRP A 11 56.19 26.16 37.36
CA TRP A 11 55.85 27.36 36.58
C TRP A 11 57.09 28.13 36.11
N ALA A 12 58.11 27.39 35.70
CA ALA A 12 59.27 27.93 34.99
C ALA A 12 59.96 26.81 34.21
N MET A 13 59.34 26.34 33.12
CA MET A 13 60.00 25.69 31.96
C MET A 13 58.94 25.37 30.91
N SER A 14 58.36 26.42 30.32
CA SER A 14 57.66 26.32 29.05
C SER A 14 57.73 27.67 28.33
N VAL A 15 58.92 28.26 28.28
CA VAL A 15 59.27 29.04 27.08
C VAL A 15 59.59 27.98 26.05
N SER A 16 58.55 27.56 25.34
CA SER A 16 58.71 26.88 24.06
C SER A 16 59.52 27.83 23.20
N MET A 17 60.83 27.60 23.10
CA MET A 17 61.57 27.99 21.91
C MET A 17 60.87 27.23 20.79
N SER A 18 59.92 27.89 20.13
CA SER A 18 59.55 27.55 18.77
C SER A 18 60.83 27.70 17.95
N LYS A 19 61.65 26.64 17.93
CA LYS A 19 62.54 26.39 16.81
C LYS A 19 61.60 26.37 15.62
N CYS A 20 61.55 27.48 14.87
CA CYS A 20 61.05 27.46 13.50
C CYS A 20 61.80 26.30 12.85
N ARG A 21 61.09 25.21 12.60
CA ARG A 21 61.62 24.06 11.89
C ARG A 21 61.92 24.58 10.50
N ALA A 22 63.19 24.91 10.24
CA ALA A 22 63.62 25.36 8.92
C ALA A 22 63.20 24.28 7.91
N GLN A 23 62.18 24.59 7.12
CA GLN A 23 61.60 23.68 6.16
C GLN A 23 62.63 23.50 5.04
N GLN A 24 63.30 22.35 5.05
CA GLN A 24 64.22 21.97 3.98
C GLN A 24 63.38 21.61 2.75
N ARG A 25 63.55 22.35 1.65
CA ARG A 25 62.93 22.03 0.36
C ARG A 25 63.81 21.07 -0.42
N GLU A 26 63.20 20.22 -1.22
CA GLU A 26 63.90 19.35 -2.18
C GLU A 26 63.70 19.91 -3.59
N THR A 27 64.69 19.74 -4.46
CA THR A 27 64.63 20.14 -5.86
C THR A 27 65.37 19.11 -6.69
N TYR A 28 64.74 18.65 -7.76
CA TYR A 28 65.29 17.66 -8.68
C TYR A 28 65.60 18.33 -10.01
N ALA A 29 66.78 18.08 -10.56
CA ALA A 29 67.21 18.59 -11.86
C ALA A 29 67.82 17.46 -12.70
N ILE A 30 67.80 17.61 -14.01
CA ILE A 30 68.44 16.68 -14.93
C ILE A 30 69.83 17.17 -15.30
N GLU A 31 70.81 16.27 -15.35
CA GLU A 31 72.18 16.57 -15.78
C GLU A 31 72.19 17.28 -17.14
N GLY A 32 72.77 18.47 -17.19
CA GLY A 32 72.82 19.34 -18.37
C GLY A 32 71.72 20.41 -18.43
N ASP A 33 70.61 20.23 -17.71
CA ASP A 33 69.57 21.26 -17.59
C ASP A 33 70.01 22.37 -16.62
N ALA A 34 69.39 23.53 -16.80
CA ALA A 34 69.46 24.65 -15.89
C ALA A 34 68.48 24.43 -14.72
N VAL A 35 68.88 24.84 -13.52
CA VAL A 35 68.02 24.82 -12.32
C VAL A 35 68.14 26.14 -11.55
N GLY A 36 66.99 26.66 -11.11
CA GLY A 36 66.88 27.82 -10.24
C GLY A 36 66.61 27.40 -8.79
N LEU A 37 67.51 27.75 -7.88
CA LEU A 37 67.30 27.61 -6.44
C LEU A 37 66.84 28.96 -5.90
N HIS A 38 65.62 29.01 -5.36
CA HIS A 38 65.04 30.25 -4.84
C HIS A 38 65.16 30.33 -3.32
N CYS A 39 65.48 31.52 -2.82
CA CYS A 39 65.53 31.79 -1.39
C CYS A 39 64.14 32.18 -0.86
N TYR A 40 63.55 31.31 -0.03
CA TYR A 40 62.22 31.54 0.54
C TYR A 40 62.35 32.12 1.94
N THR A 41 62.50 33.45 2.02
CA THR A 41 62.69 34.18 3.29
C THR A 41 61.58 35.21 3.49
N GLY A 42 60.34 34.74 3.68
CA GLY A 42 59.21 35.59 4.09
C GLY A 42 59.01 36.87 3.26
N GLU A 43 58.58 37.97 3.90
CA GLU A 43 58.43 39.27 3.23
C GLU A 43 59.79 39.84 2.82
N VAL A 44 59.97 39.97 1.50
CA VAL A 44 61.14 40.63 0.90
C VAL A 44 61.07 42.13 1.19
N MET A 45 61.78 42.57 2.21
CA MET A 45 61.91 44.00 2.54
C MET A 45 62.88 44.67 1.55
N GLN A 46 62.66 45.96 1.25
CA GLN A 46 63.66 46.75 0.52
C GLN A 46 64.98 46.76 1.32
N ASN A 47 66.12 46.49 0.64
CA ASN A 47 67.48 46.43 1.19
C ASN A 47 67.89 45.11 1.90
N GLN A 48 67.46 43.96 1.39
CA GLN A 48 68.01 42.65 1.78
C GLN A 48 69.19 42.23 0.88
N THR A 49 70.22 41.63 1.48
CA THR A 49 71.30 40.96 0.74
C THR A 49 71.21 39.45 0.96
N PHE A 50 71.61 38.67 -0.03
CA PHE A 50 71.53 37.21 -0.01
C PHE A 50 72.92 36.60 -0.20
N SER A 51 73.24 35.58 0.59
CA SER A 51 74.39 34.71 0.36
C SER A 51 73.95 33.26 0.20
N TRP A 52 74.72 32.49 -0.56
CA TRP A 52 74.49 31.06 -0.72
C TRP A 52 75.74 30.27 -0.33
N THR A 53 75.53 29.20 0.42
CA THR A 53 76.54 28.19 0.70
C THR A 53 76.05 26.83 0.20
N LYS A 54 76.99 25.96 -0.15
CA LYS A 54 76.74 24.56 -0.50
C LYS A 54 77.59 23.70 0.43
N ASP A 55 76.96 22.80 1.18
CA ASP A 55 77.65 21.86 2.08
C ASP A 55 78.67 22.55 3.02
N ASN A 56 78.30 23.73 3.54
CA ASN A 56 79.13 24.65 4.36
C ASN A 56 80.27 25.39 3.63
N ASP A 57 80.48 25.17 2.33
CA ASP A 57 81.42 25.94 1.53
C ASP A 57 80.72 27.11 0.80
N SER A 58 81.43 28.22 0.62
CA SER A 58 80.91 29.35 -0.16
C SER A 58 80.77 28.96 -1.63
N VAL A 59 79.61 29.21 -2.23
CA VAL A 59 79.39 28.97 -3.66
C VAL A 59 80.19 29.99 -4.47
N ILE A 60 81.30 29.55 -5.08
CA ILE A 60 82.16 30.42 -5.91
C ILE A 60 81.46 30.70 -7.23
N SER A 61 81.50 31.98 -7.63
CA SER A 61 80.89 32.54 -8.85
C SER A 61 81.59 32.07 -10.13
N SER A 62 81.33 30.82 -10.50
CA SER A 62 81.34 30.28 -11.88
C SER A 62 81.18 28.75 -11.79
N PRO A 63 80.14 28.12 -12.36
CA PRO A 63 79.14 28.60 -13.33
C PRO A 63 77.82 29.13 -12.71
N HIS A 64 77.84 29.48 -11.42
CA HIS A 64 76.68 29.93 -10.65
C HIS A 64 76.29 31.40 -10.97
N ILE A 65 75.02 31.66 -11.27
CA ILE A 65 74.47 33.00 -11.51
C ILE A 65 73.59 33.43 -10.34
N PHE A 66 73.86 34.61 -9.81
CA PHE A 66 73.05 35.23 -8.76
C PHE A 66 72.11 36.28 -9.36
N LYS A 67 70.80 36.07 -9.22
CA LYS A 67 69.75 37.00 -9.68
C LYS A 67 68.75 37.23 -8.56
N GLY A 68 68.84 38.40 -7.92
CA GLY A 68 68.02 38.74 -6.77
C GLY A 68 68.23 37.75 -5.62
N SER A 69 67.16 37.08 -5.20
CA SER A 69 67.16 36.04 -4.17
C SER A 69 67.41 34.62 -4.72
N SER A 70 67.68 34.47 -6.02
CA SER A 70 67.82 33.16 -6.67
C SER A 70 69.24 32.86 -7.11
N LEU A 71 69.65 31.61 -6.93
CA LEU A 71 70.89 31.02 -7.42
C LEU A 71 70.57 30.11 -8.61
N TRP A 72 71.18 30.37 -9.76
CA TRP A 72 70.99 29.58 -10.98
C TRP A 72 72.25 28.80 -11.34
N ILE A 73 72.07 27.52 -11.67
CA ILE A 73 73.10 26.65 -12.25
C ILE A 73 72.65 26.34 -13.67
N LEU A 74 73.35 26.84 -14.69
CA LEU A 74 72.86 26.77 -16.08
C LEU A 74 73.08 25.42 -16.78
N ARG A 75 74.06 24.65 -16.33
CA ARG A 75 74.33 23.28 -16.78
C ARG A 75 74.73 22.47 -15.57
N THR A 76 73.76 21.78 -15.00
CA THR A 76 74.00 20.96 -13.82
C THR A 76 74.85 19.74 -14.17
N VAL A 77 75.73 19.35 -13.25
CA VAL A 77 76.48 18.09 -13.27
C VAL A 77 76.17 17.29 -12.01
N SER A 78 76.42 15.99 -12.00
CA SER A 78 76.10 15.15 -10.83
C SER A 78 76.74 15.64 -9.53
N SER A 79 77.92 16.27 -9.60
CA SER A 79 78.62 16.87 -8.45
C SER A 79 77.94 18.12 -7.89
N ASP A 80 76.97 18.72 -8.60
CA ASP A 80 76.20 19.86 -8.11
C ASP A 80 75.17 19.47 -7.07
N SER A 81 74.81 18.18 -6.97
CA SER A 81 73.95 17.69 -5.88
C SER A 81 74.53 18.04 -4.50
N GLY A 82 73.67 18.42 -3.55
CA GLY A 82 74.10 18.80 -2.21
C GLY A 82 73.11 19.70 -1.48
N HIS A 83 73.48 20.10 -0.26
CA HIS A 83 72.67 20.98 0.58
C HIS A 83 73.06 22.44 0.36
N TYR A 84 72.16 23.19 -0.26
CA TYR A 84 72.28 24.62 -0.45
C TYR A 84 71.59 25.36 0.68
N VAL A 85 72.26 26.35 1.26
CA VAL A 85 71.70 27.24 2.27
C VAL A 85 71.74 28.65 1.72
N CYS A 86 70.57 29.28 1.60
CA CYS A 86 70.48 30.70 1.39
C CYS A 86 70.34 31.42 2.72
N THR A 87 71.12 32.47 2.93
CA THR A 87 71.02 33.36 4.09
C THR A 87 70.65 34.76 3.62
N SER A 88 69.52 35.29 4.10
CA SER A 88 69.11 36.68 3.87
C SER A 88 69.52 37.56 5.04
N PHE A 89 70.16 38.70 4.76
CA PHE A 89 70.55 39.70 5.75
C PHE A 89 69.69 40.96 5.60
N SER A 90 69.06 41.40 6.70
CA SER A 90 68.35 42.68 6.75
C SER A 90 69.25 43.75 7.34
N ASN A 91 69.38 44.90 6.66
CA ASN A 91 70.16 46.03 7.17
C ASN A 91 69.53 46.74 8.40
N SER A 92 68.31 46.39 8.81
CA SER A 92 67.56 47.07 9.88
C SER A 92 67.65 46.43 11.27
N THR A 93 68.16 45.21 11.39
CA THR A 93 68.28 44.49 12.67
C THR A 93 69.65 43.82 12.78
N GLU A 94 70.48 44.24 13.76
CA GLU A 94 71.84 43.72 13.96
C GLU A 94 71.95 42.20 14.24
N THR A 95 70.82 41.47 14.34
CA THR A 95 70.83 40.03 14.67
C THR A 95 69.78 39.18 13.93
N GLY A 96 69.07 39.71 12.94
CA GLY A 96 68.05 38.95 12.20
C GLY A 96 68.53 38.46 10.84
N HIS A 97 69.11 37.26 10.76
CA HIS A 97 69.27 36.56 9.48
C HIS A 97 68.25 35.41 9.39
N VAL A 98 67.71 35.18 8.19
CA VAL A 98 66.82 34.06 7.92
C VAL A 98 67.51 33.12 6.96
N GLU A 99 67.49 31.83 7.28
CA GLU A 99 68.06 30.78 6.43
C GLU A 99 66.96 29.98 5.75
N SER A 100 67.13 29.73 4.46
CA SER A 100 66.34 28.78 3.68
C SER A 100 67.25 27.66 3.21
N ARG A 101 66.83 26.40 3.38
CA ARG A 101 67.62 25.22 3.01
C ARG A 101 66.98 24.50 1.85
N VAL A 102 67.78 24.17 0.84
CA VAL A 102 67.36 23.45 -0.36
C VAL A 102 68.30 22.28 -0.60
N LEU A 103 67.76 21.07 -0.74
CA LEU A 103 68.48 19.89 -1.19
C LEU A 103 68.32 19.77 -2.71
N LEU A 104 69.40 19.97 -3.45
CA LEU A 104 69.45 19.73 -4.89
C LEU A 104 69.90 18.30 -5.16
N SER A 105 69.12 17.57 -5.96
CA SER A 105 69.47 16.25 -6.49
C SER A 105 69.52 16.30 -8.01
N VAL A 106 70.71 16.10 -8.58
CA VAL A 106 70.92 16.06 -10.04
C VAL A 106 70.90 14.62 -10.51
N GLU A 107 69.96 14.30 -11.39
CA GLU A 107 69.69 12.95 -11.89
C GLU A 107 70.06 12.83 -13.38
N LYS A 108 70.30 11.59 -13.85
CA LYS A 108 70.62 11.30 -15.26
C LYS A 108 69.41 10.81 -16.05
N GLU A 109 68.21 10.98 -15.50
CA GLU A 109 66.96 10.57 -16.12
C GLU A 109 66.54 11.57 -17.21
N LYS A 110 65.44 11.29 -17.94
CA LYS A 110 64.95 12.21 -19.00
C LYS A 110 64.13 13.38 -18.45
N CYS A 111 63.51 13.22 -17.28
CA CYS A 111 62.73 14.26 -16.63
C CYS A 111 62.97 14.21 -15.12
N PRO A 112 62.88 15.35 -14.43
CA PRO A 112 63.06 15.41 -13.00
C PRO A 112 61.88 14.74 -12.27
N ARG A 113 62.11 14.28 -11.06
CA ARG A 113 61.06 13.70 -10.21
C ARG A 113 60.07 14.74 -9.71
N ALA A 114 58.81 14.34 -9.61
CA ALA A 114 57.78 15.14 -8.95
C ALA A 114 57.89 15.02 -7.42
N LEU A 115 57.77 16.15 -6.73
CA LEU A 115 57.83 16.22 -5.27
C LEU A 115 56.50 15.86 -4.61
N THR A 116 55.42 16.50 -5.06
CA THR A 116 54.08 16.34 -4.47
C THR A 116 53.03 16.15 -5.54
N PRO A 117 52.16 15.13 -5.41
CA PRO A 117 51.07 14.90 -6.34
C PRO A 117 49.97 15.94 -6.18
N ILE A 118 49.45 16.41 -7.30
CA ILE A 118 48.21 17.18 -7.40
C ILE A 118 47.07 16.16 -7.48
N GLN A 119 46.12 16.21 -6.55
CA GLN A 119 44.95 15.36 -6.55
C GLN A 119 43.79 16.07 -7.22
N VAL A 120 43.16 15.41 -8.19
CA VAL A 120 42.06 15.97 -8.99
C VAL A 120 40.99 14.90 -9.20
N ASN A 121 39.72 15.26 -9.17
CA ASN A 121 38.64 14.29 -9.38
C ASN A 121 38.42 14.01 -10.87
N GLU A 122 38.04 12.77 -11.17
CA GLU A 122 37.62 12.38 -12.53
C GLU A 122 36.44 13.24 -13.01
N GLY A 123 36.53 13.71 -14.26
CA GLY A 123 35.53 14.57 -14.92
C GLY A 123 35.71 16.07 -14.67
N GLU A 124 36.70 16.49 -13.89
CA GLU A 124 37.07 17.91 -13.78
C GLU A 124 37.87 18.39 -15.00
N HIS A 125 37.81 19.69 -15.28
CA HIS A 125 38.63 20.34 -16.29
C HIS A 125 39.70 21.19 -15.60
N ILE A 126 40.97 20.90 -15.85
CA ILE A 126 42.10 21.59 -15.20
C ILE A 126 43.08 22.14 -16.22
N ASN A 127 43.76 23.23 -15.84
CA ASN A 127 44.93 23.73 -16.54
C ASN A 127 46.17 23.55 -15.66
N LEU A 128 47.16 22.81 -16.15
CA LEU A 128 48.48 22.76 -15.52
C LEU A 128 49.31 23.90 -16.10
N THR A 129 49.83 24.77 -15.24
CA THR A 129 50.67 25.90 -15.62
C THR A 129 52.15 25.55 -15.44
N CYS A 130 52.96 25.92 -16.43
CA CYS A 130 54.41 25.86 -16.34
C CYS A 130 54.91 27.16 -15.71
N THR A 131 54.75 27.27 -14.39
CA THR A 131 55.23 28.42 -13.63
C THR A 131 56.65 28.17 -13.14
N GLU A 132 57.61 28.75 -13.84
CA GLU A 132 58.87 29.13 -13.21
C GLU A 132 59.05 30.64 -13.40
N ASP A 133 58.37 31.40 -12.53
CA ASP A 133 58.27 32.87 -12.55
C ASP A 133 59.63 33.58 -12.59
N SER A 134 60.71 32.86 -12.25
CA SER A 134 62.07 33.38 -12.22
C SER A 134 62.82 33.27 -13.56
N ILE A 135 62.32 32.52 -14.57
CA ILE A 135 62.93 32.47 -15.91
C ILE A 135 62.84 33.82 -16.61
N GLU A 136 61.70 34.50 -16.51
CA GLU A 136 61.50 35.84 -17.11
C GLU A 136 62.49 36.88 -16.54
N THR A 137 62.95 36.67 -15.31
CA THR A 137 63.96 37.53 -14.68
C THR A 137 65.40 37.21 -15.10
N LEU A 138 65.63 36.01 -15.64
CA LEU A 138 66.95 35.51 -16.05
C LEU A 138 67.22 35.80 -17.53
N GLY A 139 66.27 35.50 -18.42
CA GLY A 139 66.46 35.58 -19.87
C GLY A 139 65.15 35.54 -20.66
N GLN A 140 65.23 35.31 -21.97
CA GLN A 140 64.06 35.26 -22.85
C GLN A 140 63.61 33.82 -23.08
N THR A 141 62.37 33.50 -22.71
CA THR A 141 61.73 32.22 -23.06
C THR A 141 61.57 32.12 -24.57
N LEU A 142 62.07 31.02 -25.16
CA LEU A 142 61.96 30.74 -26.59
C LEU A 142 60.82 29.77 -26.89
N GLN A 143 60.71 28.69 -26.11
CA GLN A 143 59.72 27.64 -26.33
C GLN A 143 59.39 26.90 -25.04
N VAL A 144 58.12 26.51 -24.89
CA VAL A 144 57.64 25.63 -23.82
C VAL A 144 56.98 24.41 -24.46
N GLN A 145 57.39 23.22 -24.03
CA GLN A 145 56.85 21.93 -24.49
C GLN A 145 56.40 21.08 -23.30
N TRP A 146 55.28 20.39 -23.45
CA TRP A 146 54.77 19.46 -22.45
C TRP A 146 55.11 18.01 -22.76
N TRP A 147 55.42 17.27 -21.70
CA TRP A 147 55.75 15.87 -21.73
C TRP A 147 54.92 15.15 -20.67
N LYS A 148 54.41 13.96 -21.01
CA LYS A 148 53.72 13.07 -20.07
C LYS A 148 54.54 11.80 -19.92
N ASP A 149 54.88 11.44 -18.69
CA ASP A 149 55.67 10.25 -18.36
C ASP A 149 56.98 10.15 -19.17
N CYS A 150 57.62 11.31 -19.39
CA CYS A 150 58.83 11.47 -20.21
C CYS A 150 58.68 11.15 -21.70
N GLU A 151 57.48 11.28 -22.23
CA GLU A 151 57.20 11.27 -23.67
C GLU A 151 56.55 12.59 -24.11
N SER A 152 56.91 13.07 -25.31
CA SER A 152 56.39 14.34 -25.81
C SER A 152 54.89 14.25 -26.09
N THR A 153 54.11 15.22 -25.59
CA THR A 153 52.67 15.30 -25.90
C THR A 153 52.40 16.08 -27.19
N GLY A 154 53.41 16.73 -27.76
CA GLY A 154 53.27 17.66 -28.88
C GLY A 154 52.62 19.01 -28.53
N VAL A 155 52.17 19.20 -27.28
CA VAL A 155 51.53 20.43 -26.84
C VAL A 155 52.58 21.48 -26.49
N GLN A 156 52.37 22.71 -26.99
CA GLN A 156 53.21 23.86 -26.73
C GLN A 156 52.41 24.96 -26.05
N GLY A 157 53.09 25.75 -25.23
CA GLY A 157 52.49 26.85 -24.49
C GLY A 157 52.78 26.78 -22.99
N THR A 158 52.52 27.87 -22.30
CA THR A 158 52.74 28.00 -20.85
C THR A 158 51.74 27.19 -20.02
N GLU A 159 50.67 26.70 -20.64
CA GLU A 159 49.63 25.91 -19.99
C GLU A 159 49.25 24.69 -20.84
N ILE A 160 48.82 23.61 -20.18
CA ILE A 160 48.16 22.47 -20.80
C ILE A 160 46.80 22.24 -20.15
N SER A 161 45.74 22.28 -20.96
CA SER A 161 44.37 21.98 -20.54
C SER A 161 44.09 20.48 -20.65
N LEU A 162 43.50 19.92 -19.61
CA LEU A 162 43.21 18.50 -19.49
C LEU A 162 41.76 18.30 -19.06
N ASP A 163 41.01 17.54 -19.85
CA ASP A 163 39.78 16.89 -19.37
C ASP A 163 40.18 15.64 -18.61
N VAL A 164 39.92 15.61 -17.29
CA VAL A 164 40.51 14.62 -16.40
C VAL A 164 39.75 13.30 -16.48
N SER A 165 40.47 12.26 -16.88
CA SER A 165 40.03 10.86 -16.87
C SER A 165 41.01 10.01 -16.06
N MET A 166 40.68 8.76 -15.74
CA MET A 166 41.62 7.87 -15.05
C MET A 166 42.99 7.73 -15.77
N ASP A 167 42.99 7.74 -17.11
CA ASP A 167 44.18 7.68 -17.96
C ASP A 167 45.03 8.96 -17.91
N SER A 168 44.45 10.07 -17.41
CA SER A 168 45.16 11.33 -17.22
C SER A 168 46.18 11.24 -16.07
N THR A 169 46.14 10.22 -15.21
CA THR A 169 47.16 9.98 -14.18
C THR A 169 48.54 9.85 -14.80
N GLY A 170 49.55 10.48 -14.19
CA GLY A 170 50.93 10.44 -14.67
C GLY A 170 51.74 11.66 -14.26
N ASN A 171 52.99 11.70 -14.71
CA ASN A 171 53.92 12.81 -14.48
C ASN A 171 53.90 13.76 -15.67
N TYR A 172 53.52 15.01 -15.45
CA TYR A 172 53.52 16.06 -16.46
C TYR A 172 54.76 16.94 -16.26
N THR A 173 55.68 16.87 -17.21
CA THR A 173 56.90 17.69 -17.22
C THR A 173 56.73 18.81 -18.23
N CYS A 174 56.89 20.05 -17.80
CA CYS A 174 57.08 21.15 -18.72
C CYS A 174 58.57 21.40 -18.95
N MET A 175 58.96 21.47 -20.21
CA MET A 175 60.33 21.71 -20.64
C MET A 175 60.39 23.09 -21.30
N VAL A 176 61.22 23.97 -20.74
CA VAL A 176 61.35 25.36 -21.17
C VAL A 176 62.73 25.59 -21.75
N ILE A 177 62.76 26.03 -23.01
CA ILE A 177 63.98 26.46 -23.69
C ILE A 177 64.04 27.98 -23.59
N PHE A 178 65.10 28.51 -23.00
CA PHE A 178 65.31 29.95 -22.84
C PHE A 178 66.70 30.38 -23.29
N ARG A 179 66.84 31.65 -23.66
CA ARG A 179 68.11 32.24 -24.09
C ARG A 179 68.71 33.13 -22.99
N TYR A 180 69.97 32.88 -22.66
CA TYR A 180 70.75 33.68 -21.73
C TYR A 180 72.12 34.01 -22.33
N VAL A 181 72.44 35.30 -22.47
CA VAL A 181 73.73 35.81 -22.99
C VAL A 181 74.13 35.15 -24.32
N GLY A 182 73.16 35.01 -25.23
CA GLY A 182 73.36 34.46 -26.58
C GLY A 182 73.34 32.93 -26.71
N GLU A 183 73.37 32.20 -25.59
CA GLU A 183 73.31 30.74 -25.53
C GLU A 183 71.91 30.25 -25.13
N ASN A 184 71.52 29.07 -25.61
CA ASN A 184 70.23 28.45 -25.27
C ASN A 184 70.42 27.40 -24.16
N TYR A 185 69.51 27.42 -23.19
CA TYR A 185 69.47 26.50 -22.06
C TYR A 185 68.07 25.89 -21.93
N THR A 186 68.00 24.72 -21.30
CA THR A 186 66.77 23.99 -21.02
C THR A 186 66.57 23.91 -19.52
N THR A 187 65.37 24.16 -19.03
CA THR A 187 64.95 23.82 -17.66
C THR A 187 63.69 22.97 -17.74
N SER A 188 63.52 22.06 -16.78
CA SER A 188 62.40 21.14 -16.74
C SER A 188 61.80 21.06 -15.34
N HIS A 189 60.47 21.04 -15.27
CA HIS A 189 59.75 20.93 -13.99
C HIS A 189 58.61 19.91 -14.12
N THR A 190 58.56 18.95 -13.18
CA THR A 190 57.59 17.85 -13.21
C THR A 190 56.56 17.96 -12.08
N ARG A 191 55.29 17.83 -12.45
CA ARG A 191 54.16 17.72 -11.54
C ARG A 191 53.50 16.35 -11.70
N GLN A 192 53.27 15.64 -10.61
CA GLN A 192 52.54 14.39 -10.64
C GLN A 192 51.04 14.67 -10.53
N LEU A 193 50.24 14.18 -11.48
CA LEU A 193 48.78 14.24 -11.42
C LEU A 193 48.25 12.88 -10.95
N LYS A 194 47.50 12.88 -9.84
CA LYS A 194 46.83 11.71 -9.30
C LYS A 194 45.33 11.91 -9.43
N VAL A 195 44.67 11.08 -10.25
CA VAL A 195 43.22 11.17 -10.46
C VAL A 195 42.49 10.35 -9.40
N LEU A 196 41.53 10.99 -8.73
CA LEU A 196 40.63 10.36 -7.79
C LEU A 196 39.37 9.96 -8.54
N LYS A 197 39.02 8.66 -8.47
CA LYS A 197 37.80 8.15 -9.08
C LYS A 197 36.60 8.82 -8.40
N LYS A 198 35.69 9.37 -9.20
CA LYS A 198 34.45 9.93 -8.67
C LYS A 198 33.51 8.78 -8.34
N GLU A 199 33.52 8.33 -7.09
CA GLU A 199 32.57 7.32 -6.66
C GLU A 199 31.13 7.86 -6.77
N PRO A 200 30.18 7.06 -7.30
CA PRO A 200 28.79 7.44 -7.29
C PRO A 200 28.33 7.53 -5.85
N VAL A 201 28.19 8.76 -5.37
CA VAL A 201 27.73 9.05 -4.01
C VAL A 201 26.26 8.64 -3.90
N GLU A 202 26.00 7.42 -3.41
CA GLU A 202 24.64 6.97 -3.13
C GLU A 202 24.04 7.84 -2.01
N LYS A 203 22.89 8.46 -2.30
CA LYS A 203 22.16 9.28 -1.33
C LYS A 203 21.51 8.40 -0.27
N PRO A 204 21.37 8.85 0.99
CA PRO A 204 20.64 8.10 1.99
C PRO A 204 19.18 7.94 1.58
N GLN A 205 18.56 6.82 1.95
CA GLN A 205 17.18 6.51 1.57
C GLN A 205 16.41 5.88 2.71
N VAL A 206 15.14 6.29 2.87
CA VAL A 206 14.21 5.59 3.75
C VAL A 206 13.62 4.40 2.99
N ILE A 207 13.92 3.19 3.45
CA ILE A 207 13.42 1.96 2.82
C ILE A 207 11.97 1.74 3.21
N HIS A 208 11.70 1.91 4.50
CA HIS A 208 10.37 1.79 5.09
C HIS A 208 10.35 2.58 6.40
N PRO A 209 9.25 3.27 6.75
CA PRO A 209 7.98 3.37 6.03
C PRO A 209 8.04 4.45 4.94
N ARG A 210 7.12 4.42 3.96
CA ARG A 210 7.03 5.48 2.92
C ARG A 210 5.75 6.29 3.02
N ASN A 211 4.61 5.61 3.07
CA ASN A 211 3.31 6.22 3.32
C ASN A 211 2.38 5.16 3.91
N GLU A 212 2.62 4.80 5.17
CA GLU A 212 1.91 3.73 5.85
C GLU A 212 0.84 4.26 6.80
N ILE A 213 -0.30 3.57 6.87
CA ILE A 213 -1.40 3.90 7.77
C ILE A 213 -1.59 2.75 8.75
N LEU A 214 -1.50 3.03 10.04
CA LEU A 214 -1.67 2.05 11.11
C LEU A 214 -2.94 2.32 11.91
N TYR A 215 -3.77 1.29 12.08
CA TYR A 215 -5.00 1.37 12.86
C TYR A 215 -4.76 0.96 14.31
N VAL A 216 -4.94 1.90 15.24
CA VAL A 216 -4.58 1.73 16.66
C VAL A 216 -5.70 2.20 17.57
N LYS A 217 -5.94 1.48 18.67
CA LYS A 217 -6.89 1.93 19.70
C LYS A 217 -6.22 2.94 20.64
N PRO A 218 -6.94 3.96 21.12
CA PRO A 218 -6.42 4.86 22.15
C PRO A 218 -5.95 4.08 23.38
N GLY A 219 -4.89 4.55 24.05
CA GLY A 219 -4.35 3.93 25.25
C GLY A 219 -3.42 2.74 25.02
N MET A 220 -3.28 2.24 23.78
CA MET A 220 -2.35 1.15 23.47
C MET A 220 -0.90 1.65 23.37
N ARG A 221 0.05 0.78 23.76
CA ARG A 221 1.48 0.96 23.46
C ARG A 221 1.79 0.45 22.07
N ILE A 222 2.46 1.24 21.23
CA ILE A 222 2.87 0.87 19.87
C ILE A 222 4.33 1.22 19.60
N LYS A 223 4.94 0.51 18.66
CA LYS A 223 6.28 0.78 18.14
C LYS A 223 6.19 1.07 16.63
N LEU A 224 6.74 2.19 16.20
CA LEU A 224 6.91 2.52 14.78
C LEU A 224 8.36 2.22 14.41
N GLU A 225 8.57 1.47 13.34
CA GLU A 225 9.90 1.08 12.88
C GLU A 225 10.25 1.78 11.58
N CYS A 226 11.42 2.37 11.51
CA CYS A 226 11.97 2.99 10.32
C CYS A 226 13.32 2.37 9.99
N THR A 227 13.45 1.83 8.78
CA THR A 227 14.71 1.29 8.25
C THR A 227 15.20 2.21 7.15
N VAL A 228 16.42 2.71 7.30
CA VAL A 228 17.05 3.63 6.37
C VAL A 228 18.38 3.07 5.90
N PHE A 229 18.69 3.26 4.63
CA PHE A 229 20.01 3.10 4.06
C PHE A 229 20.77 4.41 4.20
N ILE A 230 22.00 4.37 4.73
CA ILE A 230 22.79 5.59 4.98
C ILE A 230 23.93 5.80 3.98
N GLY A 231 24.44 4.73 3.35
CA GLY A 231 25.52 4.80 2.37
C GLY A 231 26.42 3.56 2.38
N LEU A 232 27.51 3.66 1.63
CA LEU A 232 28.56 2.64 1.50
C LEU A 232 29.77 3.00 2.37
N GLY A 233 30.40 2.01 3.00
CA GLY A 233 31.60 2.19 3.83
C GLY A 233 31.37 2.82 5.21
N GLU A 234 32.35 2.69 6.11
CA GLU A 234 32.25 3.14 7.52
C GLU A 234 32.08 4.66 7.65
N GLU A 235 32.63 5.44 6.71
CA GLU A 235 32.48 6.90 6.64
C GLU A 235 31.02 7.33 6.43
N ALA A 236 30.15 6.43 5.97
CA ALA A 236 28.74 6.74 5.78
C ALA A 236 28.02 7.08 7.09
N GLN A 237 28.49 6.55 8.22
CA GLN A 237 27.91 6.80 9.53
C GLN A 237 28.29 8.18 10.09
N GLU A 238 29.48 8.68 9.75
CA GLU A 238 29.97 9.97 10.25
C GLU A 238 29.19 11.12 9.61
N GLY A 239 28.51 11.92 10.44
CA GLY A 239 27.66 13.02 9.96
C GLY A 239 26.29 12.60 9.43
N THR A 240 25.86 11.34 9.59
CA THR A 240 24.49 10.91 9.29
C THR A 240 23.61 10.96 10.55
N SER A 241 22.42 11.56 10.43
CA SER A 241 21.42 11.64 11.51
C SER A 241 20.10 11.01 11.06
N VAL A 242 19.54 10.14 11.90
CA VAL A 242 18.22 9.52 11.71
C VAL A 242 17.38 9.91 12.92
N TYR A 243 16.23 10.52 12.66
CA TYR A 243 15.34 11.00 13.72
C TYR A 243 13.88 11.02 13.27
N TRP A 244 12.97 11.18 14.24
CA TRP A 244 11.54 11.33 13.97
C TRP A 244 11.05 12.77 14.22
N THR A 245 10.06 13.18 13.43
CA THR A 245 9.24 14.37 13.71
C THR A 245 7.77 13.99 13.77
N VAL A 246 7.02 14.73 14.58
CA VAL A 246 5.57 14.58 14.72
C VAL A 246 4.95 15.91 14.32
N ASN A 247 4.14 15.93 13.25
CA ASN A 247 3.58 17.17 12.71
C ASN A 247 4.64 18.24 12.37
N ASP A 248 5.78 17.84 11.83
CA ASP A 248 6.92 18.71 11.52
C ASP A 248 7.62 19.35 12.73
N GLU A 249 7.25 18.96 13.95
CA GLU A 249 7.96 19.36 15.17
C GLU A 249 8.94 18.28 15.63
N LEU A 250 10.11 18.72 16.12
CA LEU A 250 11.15 17.82 16.64
C LEU A 250 10.72 17.25 17.99
N MET A 251 10.92 15.94 18.16
CA MET A 251 10.44 15.23 19.35
C MET A 251 11.07 15.67 20.68
N SER A 252 12.33 16.12 20.68
CA SER A 252 13.15 16.23 21.91
C SER A 252 12.59 17.18 22.95
N ASP A 253 11.71 18.11 22.57
CA ASP A 253 11.28 19.20 23.45
C ASP A 253 9.78 19.17 23.79
N ILE A 254 8.96 18.42 23.06
CA ILE A 254 7.48 18.54 23.09
C ILE A 254 6.77 17.25 23.54
N PHE A 255 7.37 16.07 23.32
CA PHE A 255 6.73 14.77 23.59
C PHE A 255 7.62 13.82 24.42
N PRO A 256 7.82 14.10 25.73
CA PRO A 256 8.67 13.26 26.59
C PRO A 256 8.18 11.81 26.75
N GLN A 257 6.90 11.53 26.46
CA GLN A 257 6.31 10.20 26.48
C GLN A 257 6.71 9.30 25.31
N LEU A 258 7.40 9.86 24.30
CA LEU A 258 7.91 9.16 23.14
C LEU A 258 9.38 8.81 23.36
N GLN A 259 9.75 7.56 23.13
CA GLN A 259 11.13 7.10 23.25
C GLN A 259 11.65 6.64 21.89
N GLU A 260 12.76 7.21 21.44
CA GLU A 260 13.44 6.82 20.21
C GLU A 260 14.68 5.97 20.53
N ASN A 261 14.83 4.86 19.81
CA ASN A 261 16.03 4.04 19.82
C ASN A 261 16.52 3.84 18.39
N VAL A 262 17.74 4.30 18.09
CA VAL A 262 18.38 4.12 16.78
C VAL A 262 19.48 3.07 16.89
N THR A 263 19.45 2.07 16.00
CA THR A 263 20.48 1.04 15.90
C THR A 263 20.99 0.93 14.47
N CYS A 264 22.29 1.08 14.24
CA CYS A 264 22.90 0.94 12.93
C CYS A 264 23.66 -0.39 12.81
N TYR A 265 23.63 -0.98 11.62
CA TYR A 265 24.29 -2.25 11.33
C TYR A 265 24.83 -2.27 9.91
N LEU A 266 25.94 -2.98 9.72
CA LEU A 266 26.54 -3.26 8.43
C LEU A 266 25.93 -4.53 7.85
N GLN A 267 25.54 -4.48 6.58
CA GLN A 267 25.19 -5.66 5.81
C GLN A 267 26.32 -5.96 4.83
N MET A 268 27.04 -7.05 5.08
CA MET A 268 28.18 -7.46 4.26
C MET A 268 27.72 -7.96 2.88
N GLY A 269 28.39 -7.49 1.84
CA GLY A 269 28.07 -7.76 0.43
C GLY A 269 29.23 -7.46 -0.49
N GLU A 270 28.97 -7.26 -1.79
CA GLU A 270 30.00 -6.85 -2.76
C GLU A 270 30.40 -5.37 -2.56
N ASP A 271 29.44 -4.53 -2.19
CA ASP A 271 29.62 -3.15 -1.75
C ASP A 271 29.03 -3.00 -0.34
N ASP A 272 29.83 -3.16 0.72
CA ASP A 272 29.39 -3.13 2.12
C ASP A 272 28.40 -1.98 2.42
N ARG A 273 27.14 -2.32 2.73
CA ARG A 273 26.02 -1.37 2.87
C ARG A 273 25.69 -1.13 4.33
N PHE A 274 25.61 0.14 4.71
CA PHE A 274 25.18 0.53 6.06
C PHE A 274 23.69 0.86 6.12
N TYR A 275 23.02 0.32 7.13
CA TYR A 275 21.63 0.59 7.43
C TYR A 275 21.46 1.03 8.88
N CYS A 276 20.47 1.87 9.13
CA CYS A 276 20.02 2.21 10.47
C CYS A 276 18.54 1.88 10.64
N LYS A 277 18.20 1.34 11.80
CA LYS A 277 16.82 1.09 12.23
C LYS A 277 16.51 2.03 13.38
N SER A 278 15.60 3.00 13.16
CA SER A 278 15.04 3.84 14.22
C SER A 278 13.69 3.28 14.66
N THR A 279 13.53 3.02 15.95
CA THR A 279 12.28 2.55 16.55
C THR A 279 11.72 3.62 17.48
N LEU A 280 10.55 4.15 17.12
CA LEU A 280 9.80 5.11 17.92
C LEU A 280 8.76 4.37 18.77
N ILE A 281 8.89 4.46 20.08
CA ILE A 281 8.00 3.81 21.04
C ILE A 281 7.02 4.86 21.59
N ILE A 282 5.73 4.64 21.33
CA ILE A 282 4.63 5.43 21.90
C ILE A 282 4.07 4.63 23.07
N SER A 283 4.32 5.10 24.29
CA SER A 283 3.91 4.40 25.53
C SER A 283 2.40 4.27 25.65
N GLU A 284 1.68 5.34 25.34
CA GLU A 284 0.22 5.42 25.36
C GLU A 284 -0.26 6.29 24.21
N VAL A 285 -1.02 5.71 23.26
CA VAL A 285 -1.52 6.45 22.10
C VAL A 285 -2.68 7.37 22.52
N ASN A 286 -2.42 8.68 22.48
CA ASN A 286 -3.42 9.73 22.69
C ASN A 286 -4.20 10.01 21.40
N ALA A 287 -5.45 10.50 21.52
CA ALA A 287 -6.27 10.91 20.40
C ALA A 287 -5.64 12.02 19.55
N THR A 288 -4.77 12.84 20.14
CA THR A 288 -4.00 13.89 19.46
C THR A 288 -2.99 13.35 18.44
N PHE A 289 -2.66 12.06 18.48
CA PHE A 289 -1.73 11.43 17.53
C PHE A 289 -2.44 10.85 16.30
N PHE A 290 -3.78 10.84 16.25
CA PHE A 290 -4.52 10.36 15.08
C PHE A 290 -4.57 11.42 13.98
N ASP A 291 -4.46 10.96 12.73
CA ASP A 291 -4.43 11.79 11.51
C ASP A 291 -3.31 12.85 11.52
N VAL A 292 -2.28 12.64 12.35
CA VAL A 292 -1.06 13.44 12.43
C VAL A 292 0.09 12.68 11.75
N PRO A 293 0.91 13.36 10.91
CA PRO A 293 2.03 12.72 10.23
C PRO A 293 3.22 12.49 11.18
N PHE A 294 3.61 11.23 11.34
CA PHE A 294 4.90 10.83 11.93
C PHE A 294 5.88 10.66 10.78
N LYS A 295 6.95 11.46 10.75
CA LYS A 295 7.96 11.41 9.69
C LYS A 295 9.26 10.86 10.24
N CYS A 296 9.78 9.79 9.64
CA CYS A 296 11.15 9.36 9.85
C CYS A 296 12.03 10.04 8.81
N ILE A 297 13.09 10.72 9.25
CA ILE A 297 13.95 11.51 8.38
C ILE A 297 15.38 11.00 8.53
N VAL A 298 16.07 10.83 7.40
CA VAL A 298 17.51 10.61 7.35
C VAL A 298 18.18 11.81 6.68
N LEU A 299 19.22 12.33 7.32
CA LEU A 299 20.00 13.48 6.86
C LEU A 299 21.49 13.10 6.86
N SER A 300 22.19 13.41 5.77
CA SER A 300 23.65 13.25 5.64
C SER A 300 24.24 14.38 4.79
N SER A 301 25.57 14.48 4.72
CA SER A 301 26.27 15.36 3.78
C SER A 301 25.94 15.05 2.30
N ARG A 302 25.49 13.83 2.00
CA ARG A 302 25.13 13.36 0.65
C ARG A 302 23.69 13.71 0.23
N GLY A 303 22.85 14.09 1.18
CA GLY A 303 21.44 14.42 0.96
C GLY A 303 20.53 13.96 2.09
N SER A 304 19.22 14.01 1.84
CA SER A 304 18.19 13.64 2.79
C SER A 304 17.03 12.90 2.12
N ASP A 305 16.32 12.12 2.91
CA ASP A 305 15.11 11.43 2.51
C ASP A 305 14.16 11.25 3.71
N MET A 306 12.88 11.02 3.44
CA MET A 306 11.88 10.85 4.48
C MET A 306 10.83 9.77 4.18
N GLY A 307 10.31 9.20 5.26
CA GLY A 307 9.23 8.22 5.29
C GLY A 307 8.08 8.68 6.17
N LEU A 308 6.85 8.39 5.76
CA LEU A 308 5.64 8.83 6.46
C LEU A 308 4.85 7.66 7.06
N VAL A 309 4.41 7.84 8.31
CA VAL A 309 3.42 6.99 8.99
C VAL A 309 2.29 7.88 9.51
N SER A 310 1.05 7.41 9.40
CA SER A 310 -0.11 8.04 10.01
C SER A 310 -0.89 7.05 10.85
N LEU A 311 -1.28 7.46 12.05
CA LEU A 311 -2.12 6.65 12.93
C LEU A 311 -3.59 6.97 12.67
N ARG A 312 -4.41 5.95 12.53
CA ARG A 312 -5.87 6.08 12.50
C ARG A 312 -6.50 5.29 13.63
N GLN A 313 -7.66 5.74 14.08
CA GLN A 313 -8.36 5.06 15.16
C GLN A 313 -8.87 3.69 14.68
N GLY A 314 -8.30 2.62 15.24
CA GLY A 314 -8.70 1.25 14.99
C GLY A 314 -9.97 0.91 15.75
N GLY A 315 -11.12 1.05 15.11
CA GLY A 315 -12.39 0.82 15.80
C GLY A 315 -13.66 1.22 15.07
N GLN A 316 -13.67 1.24 13.73
CA GLN A 316 -14.91 1.43 12.99
C GLN A 316 -15.70 0.10 12.91
N SER A 317 -16.19 -0.30 14.08
CA SER A 317 -17.44 -1.01 14.34
C SER A 317 -17.96 -1.94 13.22
N ASN A 318 -17.69 -3.24 13.37
CA ASN A 318 -18.53 -4.32 12.83
C ASN A 318 -19.93 -4.39 13.52
N THR A 319 -20.28 -3.39 14.34
CA THR A 319 -21.59 -3.24 14.95
C THR A 319 -22.59 -2.57 14.00
N GLN A 320 -22.14 -1.80 13.01
CA GLN A 320 -23.02 -1.22 11.97
C GLN A 320 -23.59 -2.29 11.02
N THR A 321 -22.78 -3.29 10.64
CA THR A 321 -23.22 -4.44 9.83
C THR A 321 -24.22 -5.33 10.59
N LEU A 322 -24.00 -5.56 11.89
CA LEU A 322 -24.93 -6.35 12.71
C LEU A 322 -26.28 -5.63 12.92
N LEU A 323 -26.28 -4.30 13.03
CA LEU A 323 -27.49 -3.47 13.20
C LEU A 323 -28.43 -3.50 11.98
N ILE A 324 -27.92 -3.80 10.79
CA ILE A 324 -28.72 -3.84 9.55
C ILE A 324 -29.16 -5.28 9.23
N ILE A 325 -28.29 -6.26 9.43
CA ILE A 325 -28.56 -7.67 9.06
C ILE A 325 -29.59 -8.29 10.01
N ALA A 326 -29.49 -8.03 11.31
CA ALA A 326 -30.42 -8.58 12.30
C ALA A 326 -31.89 -8.20 12.07
N PRO A 327 -32.27 -6.91 11.88
CA PRO A 327 -33.66 -6.55 11.61
C PRO A 327 -34.15 -7.05 10.26
N ALA A 328 -33.29 -7.07 9.22
CA ALA A 328 -33.66 -7.61 7.92
C ALA A 328 -34.02 -9.11 8.01
N LEU A 329 -33.25 -9.88 8.77
CA LEU A 329 -33.49 -11.31 8.97
C LEU A 329 -34.76 -11.56 9.80
N ILE A 330 -35.03 -10.73 10.82
CA ILE A 330 -36.27 -10.79 11.60
C ILE A 330 -37.49 -10.47 10.72
N ILE A 331 -37.40 -9.45 9.85
CA ILE A 331 -38.49 -9.11 8.92
C ILE A 331 -38.75 -10.26 7.96
N VAL A 332 -37.70 -10.87 7.38
CA VAL A 332 -37.85 -12.01 6.47
C VAL A 332 -38.50 -13.20 7.17
N VAL A 333 -38.05 -13.56 8.38
CA VAL A 333 -38.66 -14.62 9.18
C VAL A 333 -40.12 -14.29 9.52
N GLY A 334 -40.41 -13.05 9.88
CA GLY A 334 -41.77 -12.57 10.16
C GLY A 334 -42.70 -12.70 8.95
N VAL A 335 -42.24 -12.32 7.75
CA VAL A 335 -43.00 -12.46 6.50
C VAL A 335 -43.24 -13.93 6.17
N VAL A 336 -42.23 -14.79 6.33
CA VAL A 336 -42.36 -16.23 6.10
C VAL A 336 -43.40 -16.83 7.06
N LEU A 337 -43.29 -16.56 8.36
CA LEU A 337 -44.26 -17.03 9.35
C LEU A 337 -45.67 -16.50 9.07
N PHE A 338 -45.81 -15.23 8.69
CA PHE A 338 -47.10 -14.67 8.29
C PHE A 338 -47.69 -15.42 7.10
N MET A 339 -46.89 -15.74 6.07
CA MET A 339 -47.38 -16.49 4.91
C MET A 339 -47.83 -17.91 5.27
N PHE A 340 -47.13 -18.59 6.19
CA PHE A 340 -47.54 -19.92 6.66
C PHE A 340 -48.84 -19.90 7.47
N PHE A 341 -49.01 -18.91 8.36
CA PHE A 341 -50.16 -18.82 9.27
C PHE A 341 -51.26 -17.86 8.82
N LYS A 342 -51.18 -17.27 7.61
CA LYS A 342 -52.12 -16.26 7.11
C LYS A 342 -53.58 -16.69 7.26
N ILE A 343 -53.91 -17.93 6.87
CA ILE A 343 -55.28 -18.46 6.95
C ILE A 343 -55.71 -18.60 8.40
N ASP A 344 -54.83 -19.09 9.28
CA ASP A 344 -55.11 -19.24 10.71
C ASP A 344 -55.33 -17.89 11.40
N ILE A 345 -54.50 -16.89 11.09
CA ILE A 345 -54.64 -15.53 11.61
C ILE A 345 -55.96 -14.92 11.16
N ILE A 346 -56.33 -15.04 9.89
CA ILE A 346 -57.60 -14.48 9.38
C ILE A 346 -58.81 -15.20 9.99
N LEU A 347 -58.77 -16.54 10.08
CA LEU A 347 -59.85 -17.31 10.72
C LEU A 347 -59.97 -16.99 12.21
N ALA A 348 -58.84 -16.80 12.92
CA ALA A 348 -58.83 -16.39 14.32
C ALA A 348 -59.38 -14.97 14.50
N TYR A 349 -58.97 -14.04 13.64
CA TYR A 349 -59.50 -12.68 13.63
C TYR A 349 -61.01 -12.66 13.39
N ARG A 350 -61.51 -13.41 12.39
CA ARG A 350 -62.95 -13.56 12.14
C ARG A 350 -63.70 -14.19 13.31
N ARG A 351 -63.10 -15.14 14.04
CA ARG A 351 -63.69 -15.70 15.27
C ARG A 351 -63.75 -14.71 16.43
N LEU A 352 -62.76 -13.82 16.55
CA LEU A 352 -62.69 -12.83 17.62
C LEU A 352 -63.59 -11.61 17.33
N CYS A 353 -63.63 -11.13 16.09
CA CYS A 353 -64.46 -9.99 15.68
C CYS A 353 -65.88 -10.40 15.23
N GLY A 354 -66.09 -11.63 14.76
CA GLY A 354 -67.38 -12.11 14.22
C GLY A 354 -68.38 -12.63 15.26
N LYS A 355 -68.09 -12.51 16.57
CA LYS A 355 -69.01 -12.92 17.64
C LYS A 355 -70.10 -11.88 17.95
N GLY A 356 -70.24 -10.83 17.15
CA GLY A 356 -71.48 -10.07 17.08
C GLY A 356 -72.45 -10.82 16.17
N LYS A 357 -73.43 -11.52 16.75
CA LYS A 357 -74.60 -12.03 16.01
C LYS A 357 -75.42 -10.83 15.49
N THR A 358 -74.96 -10.20 14.42
CA THR A 358 -75.81 -9.37 13.56
C THR A 358 -76.28 -10.28 12.44
N ALA A 359 -77.61 -10.42 12.31
CA ALA A 359 -78.26 -11.10 11.21
C ALA A 359 -77.55 -10.73 9.90
N ALA A 360 -77.10 -11.74 9.16
CA ALA A 360 -76.38 -11.53 7.92
C ALA A 360 -77.21 -10.61 7.00
N PRO A 361 -76.64 -9.51 6.49
CA PRO A 361 -77.38 -8.66 5.55
C PRO A 361 -77.64 -9.51 4.30
N GLY A 362 -78.91 -9.86 4.06
CA GLY A 362 -79.35 -10.53 2.84
C GLY A 362 -80.06 -11.88 2.99
N GLY A 363 -80.54 -12.28 4.17
CA GLY A 363 -81.42 -13.46 4.31
C GLY A 363 -80.75 -14.83 4.09
N LYS A 364 -79.41 -14.87 4.11
CA LYS A 364 -78.65 -16.11 3.95
C LYS A 364 -78.54 -16.89 5.25
N ILE A 365 -79.17 -18.07 5.28
CA ILE A 365 -79.28 -18.93 6.47
C ILE A 365 -78.14 -19.97 6.46
N TYR A 366 -77.77 -20.49 5.29
CA TYR A 366 -76.76 -21.55 5.19
C TYR A 366 -75.36 -21.00 4.84
N ASN A 367 -74.33 -21.56 5.50
CA ASN A 367 -72.93 -21.30 5.17
C ASN A 367 -72.55 -21.91 3.82
N ALA A 368 -73.09 -23.07 3.45
CA ALA A 368 -72.94 -23.63 2.11
C ALA A 368 -74.05 -24.61 1.74
N TYR A 369 -74.38 -24.66 0.45
CA TYR A 369 -75.16 -25.74 -0.17
C TYR A 369 -74.20 -26.81 -0.71
N VAL A 370 -74.33 -28.06 -0.27
CA VAL A 370 -73.46 -29.18 -0.66
C VAL A 370 -74.20 -30.08 -1.64
N CYS A 371 -73.61 -30.26 -2.82
CA CYS A 371 -74.03 -31.26 -3.79
C CYS A 371 -72.85 -32.16 -4.15
N TYR A 372 -73.10 -33.45 -4.27
CA TYR A 372 -72.13 -34.43 -4.75
C TYR A 372 -72.67 -35.09 -6.01
N CYS A 373 -71.83 -35.28 -7.03
CA CYS A 373 -72.21 -36.05 -8.22
C CYS A 373 -71.79 -37.51 -8.04
N HIS A 374 -72.66 -38.45 -8.42
CA HIS A 374 -72.39 -39.88 -8.30
C HIS A 374 -71.59 -40.38 -9.50
N ASP A 375 -70.67 -41.33 -9.27
CA ASP A 375 -70.03 -42.09 -10.35
C ASP A 375 -70.87 -43.34 -10.64
N ASN A 376 -70.93 -43.79 -11.89
CA ASN A 376 -71.78 -44.90 -12.33
C ASN A 376 -71.30 -46.29 -11.85
N SER A 377 -70.34 -46.33 -10.92
CA SER A 377 -69.81 -47.56 -10.32
C SER A 377 -70.64 -47.97 -9.11
N ILE A 378 -71.09 -49.24 -9.10
CA ILE A 378 -71.91 -49.83 -8.03
C ILE A 378 -71.12 -49.84 -6.70
N GLY A 379 -71.39 -48.85 -5.84
CA GLY A 379 -70.83 -48.72 -4.48
C GLY A 379 -70.76 -47.25 -4.04
N SER A 380 -71.03 -46.98 -2.75
CA SER A 380 -71.03 -45.61 -2.19
C SER A 380 -69.73 -44.88 -2.54
N SER A 381 -69.85 -43.86 -3.39
CA SER A 381 -68.71 -43.12 -3.90
C SER A 381 -67.99 -42.39 -2.75
N THR A 382 -66.67 -42.24 -2.85
CA THR A 382 -65.87 -41.48 -1.86
C THR A 382 -66.40 -40.06 -1.67
N ALA A 383 -66.97 -39.46 -2.72
CA ALA A 383 -67.61 -38.16 -2.73
C ALA A 383 -68.89 -38.12 -1.87
N GLU A 384 -69.73 -39.15 -1.94
CA GLU A 384 -70.96 -39.26 -1.13
C GLU A 384 -70.62 -39.41 0.35
N ASN A 385 -69.66 -40.28 0.71
CA ASN A 385 -69.22 -40.43 2.09
C ASN A 385 -68.56 -39.13 2.63
N LEU A 386 -67.79 -38.43 1.79
CA LEU A 386 -67.25 -37.12 2.13
C LEU A 386 -68.36 -36.10 2.43
N ALA A 387 -69.38 -36.02 1.57
CA ALA A 387 -70.46 -35.06 1.69
C ALA A 387 -71.43 -35.38 2.85
N LEU A 388 -71.89 -36.63 2.97
CA LEU A 388 -72.94 -37.01 3.93
C LEU A 388 -72.42 -37.30 5.34
N LYS A 389 -71.15 -37.70 5.49
CA LYS A 389 -70.61 -38.14 6.78
C LYS A 389 -69.47 -37.26 7.29
N ILE A 390 -68.46 -37.02 6.47
CA ILE A 390 -67.22 -36.36 6.91
C ILE A 390 -67.40 -34.84 7.00
N MET A 391 -68.06 -34.22 6.03
CA MET A 391 -68.34 -32.77 6.04
C MET A 391 -69.18 -32.35 7.26
N PRO A 392 -70.30 -33.02 7.61
CA PRO A 392 -71.04 -32.77 8.86
C PRO A 392 -70.18 -32.87 10.12
N GLU A 393 -69.37 -33.94 10.25
CA GLU A 393 -68.53 -34.17 11.43
C GLU A 393 -67.47 -33.07 11.61
N VAL A 394 -66.90 -32.55 10.52
CA VAL A 394 -65.82 -31.56 10.60
C VAL A 394 -66.33 -30.11 10.59
N LEU A 395 -67.33 -29.78 9.76
CA LEU A 395 -67.78 -28.41 9.54
C LEU A 395 -68.93 -28.01 10.47
N GLU A 396 -69.90 -28.89 10.69
CA GLU A 396 -71.04 -28.61 11.56
C GLU A 396 -70.63 -28.85 13.04
N GLN A 397 -70.17 -30.05 13.39
CA GLN A 397 -69.94 -30.41 14.80
C GLN A 397 -68.71 -29.73 15.45
N ARG A 398 -67.61 -29.53 14.70
CA ARG A 398 -66.38 -28.95 15.26
C ARG A 398 -66.26 -27.44 15.01
N HIS A 399 -67.04 -26.90 14.09
CA HIS A 399 -66.87 -25.54 13.60
C HIS A 399 -68.16 -24.71 13.54
N ASP A 400 -69.30 -25.26 13.98
CA ASP A 400 -70.61 -24.60 14.09
C ASP A 400 -71.06 -23.92 12.79
N LEU A 401 -70.78 -24.54 11.63
CA LEU A 401 -71.28 -24.08 10.34
C LEU A 401 -72.61 -24.75 10.00
N GLU A 402 -73.54 -24.02 9.42
CA GLU A 402 -74.83 -24.54 8.96
C GLU A 402 -74.73 -24.92 7.48
N LEU A 403 -74.75 -26.22 7.16
CA LEU A 403 -74.72 -26.71 5.78
C LEU A 403 -76.12 -27.21 5.39
N PHE A 404 -76.49 -26.99 4.12
CA PHE A 404 -77.60 -27.70 3.50
C PHE A 404 -77.02 -28.77 2.58
N ILE A 405 -77.28 -30.05 2.84
CA ILE A 405 -76.71 -31.17 2.10
C ILE A 405 -77.80 -31.89 1.33
N HIS A 406 -77.66 -31.86 0.01
CA HIS A 406 -78.57 -32.56 -0.90
C HIS A 406 -78.60 -34.07 -0.59
N GLY A 407 -79.79 -34.66 -0.54
CA GLY A 407 -80.08 -36.05 -0.15
C GLY A 407 -80.20 -36.28 1.36
N ARG A 408 -79.75 -35.36 2.22
CA ARG A 408 -79.94 -35.42 3.68
C ARG A 408 -81.04 -34.48 4.15
N ASP A 409 -81.00 -33.24 3.65
CA ASP A 409 -81.81 -32.13 4.16
C ASP A 409 -83.00 -31.79 3.25
N ASP A 410 -83.17 -32.53 2.15
CA ASP A 410 -84.31 -32.35 1.24
C ASP A 410 -85.59 -32.89 1.90
N ALA A 411 -86.61 -32.02 2.01
CA ALA A 411 -87.87 -32.37 2.66
C ALA A 411 -88.81 -33.25 1.79
N SER A 412 -88.50 -33.44 0.50
CA SER A 412 -89.34 -34.20 -0.43
C SER A 412 -88.54 -35.10 -1.36
N ALA A 413 -89.12 -36.26 -1.72
CA ALA A 413 -88.50 -37.24 -2.63
C ALA A 413 -88.49 -36.80 -4.11
N GLU A 414 -89.17 -35.71 -4.47
CA GLU A 414 -89.22 -35.15 -5.83
C GLU A 414 -88.63 -33.73 -5.81
N ALA A 415 -87.45 -33.55 -6.41
CA ALA A 415 -86.75 -32.27 -6.41
C ALA A 415 -87.51 -31.18 -7.20
N ASN A 416 -88.16 -30.25 -6.50
CA ASN A 416 -88.72 -29.05 -7.15
C ASN A 416 -87.61 -27.99 -7.37
N VAL A 417 -87.41 -27.59 -8.63
CA VAL A 417 -86.42 -26.59 -9.04
C VAL A 417 -86.61 -25.23 -8.34
N ALA A 418 -87.85 -24.88 -7.98
CA ALA A 418 -88.14 -23.63 -7.28
C ALA A 418 -87.64 -23.64 -5.82
N ASP A 419 -87.75 -24.78 -5.14
CA ASP A 419 -87.29 -24.97 -3.76
C ASP A 419 -85.75 -24.96 -3.71
N MET A 420 -85.11 -25.65 -4.66
CA MET A 420 -83.66 -25.66 -4.82
C MET A 420 -83.08 -24.27 -5.10
N THR A 421 -83.76 -23.46 -5.94
CA THR A 421 -83.35 -22.08 -6.23
C THR A 421 -83.38 -21.21 -4.97
N ASP A 422 -84.39 -21.37 -4.11
CA ASP A 422 -84.51 -20.62 -2.85
C ASP A 422 -83.41 -21.00 -1.87
N VAL A 423 -83.20 -22.30 -1.63
CA VAL A 423 -82.15 -22.81 -0.72
C VAL A 423 -80.74 -22.42 -1.19
N VAL A 424 -80.46 -22.52 -2.50
CA VAL A 424 -79.18 -22.07 -3.08
C VAL A 424 -79.03 -20.56 -2.91
N GLY A 425 -80.08 -19.77 -3.13
CA GLY A 425 -80.08 -18.31 -2.91
C GLY A 425 -79.82 -17.92 -1.45
N GLN A 426 -80.34 -18.70 -0.49
CA GLN A 426 -80.11 -18.56 0.94
C GLN A 426 -78.71 -19.04 1.39
N SER A 427 -77.91 -19.61 0.49
CA SER A 427 -76.57 -20.10 0.78
C SER A 427 -75.48 -19.07 0.46
N ARG A 428 -74.41 -19.05 1.26
CA ARG A 428 -73.26 -18.16 1.00
C ARG A 428 -72.36 -18.66 -0.13
N THR A 429 -72.23 -19.97 -0.28
CA THR A 429 -71.46 -20.63 -1.35
C THR A 429 -72.08 -21.98 -1.70
N VAL A 430 -71.79 -22.49 -2.89
CA VAL A 430 -72.14 -23.85 -3.31
C VAL A 430 -70.87 -24.70 -3.33
N LEU A 431 -70.91 -25.85 -2.67
CA LEU A 431 -69.87 -26.87 -2.70
C LEU A 431 -70.28 -27.97 -3.68
N LEU A 432 -69.51 -28.10 -4.74
CA LEU A 432 -69.65 -29.19 -5.69
C LEU A 432 -68.58 -30.24 -5.42
N VAL A 433 -68.98 -31.39 -4.88
CA VAL A 433 -68.10 -32.52 -4.61
C VAL A 433 -68.08 -33.44 -5.82
N LEU A 434 -66.92 -33.57 -6.46
CA LEU A 434 -66.70 -34.42 -7.61
C LEU A 434 -66.00 -35.72 -7.17
N PRO A 435 -66.46 -36.89 -7.65
CA PRO A 435 -65.74 -38.13 -7.47
C PRO A 435 -64.43 -38.07 -8.27
N GLY A 436 -63.35 -38.61 -7.70
CA GLY A 436 -62.12 -38.85 -8.47
C GLY A 436 -62.24 -40.18 -9.21
N SER A 437 -61.69 -40.29 -10.42
CA SER A 437 -61.62 -41.58 -11.10
C SER A 437 -60.62 -42.47 -10.35
N GLY A 438 -61.07 -43.61 -9.84
CA GLY A 438 -60.14 -44.61 -9.30
C GLY A 438 -59.13 -45.05 -10.38
N PRO A 439 -57.97 -45.63 -10.02
CA PRO A 439 -57.08 -46.22 -11.01
C PRO A 439 -57.86 -47.28 -11.81
N ALA A 440 -58.00 -47.05 -13.12
CA ALA A 440 -58.61 -48.00 -14.04
C ALA A 440 -57.82 -49.32 -13.99
N ASN A 441 -58.38 -50.37 -13.38
CA ASN A 441 -57.89 -51.72 -13.59
C ASN A 441 -58.23 -52.10 -15.05
N PRO A 442 -57.24 -52.40 -15.91
CA PRO A 442 -57.47 -52.63 -17.33
C PRO A 442 -57.92 -54.08 -17.60
N ILE A 443 -58.91 -54.58 -16.88
CA ILE A 443 -59.54 -55.87 -17.17
C ILE A 443 -61.03 -55.76 -16.81
N GLU A 444 -61.84 -55.45 -17.83
CA GLU A 444 -63.15 -56.03 -18.15
C GLU A 444 -63.88 -55.12 -19.15
N GLU A 445 -63.32 -55.01 -20.37
CA GLU A 445 -64.19 -54.99 -21.54
C GLU A 445 -64.82 -56.39 -21.61
N ILE A 446 -66.14 -56.48 -21.40
CA ILE A 446 -67.12 -57.36 -22.07
C ILE A 446 -68.37 -57.35 -21.20
N SER A 447 -69.37 -56.55 -21.58
CA SER A 447 -70.67 -57.06 -22.02
C SER A 447 -71.67 -55.92 -22.14
N ASN A 448 -72.01 -55.58 -23.38
CA ASN A 448 -73.18 -54.78 -23.73
C ASN A 448 -74.46 -55.51 -23.31
N ILE A 449 -75.22 -54.94 -22.39
CA ILE A 449 -76.68 -55.12 -22.30
C ILE A 449 -77.27 -53.73 -22.00
N PRO A 450 -78.09 -53.13 -22.89
CA PRO A 450 -78.76 -51.87 -22.62
C PRO A 450 -79.99 -52.15 -21.76
N LEU A 451 -79.87 -51.91 -20.45
CA LEU A 451 -81.03 -51.88 -19.56
C LEU A 451 -81.24 -50.44 -19.07
N SER A 452 -82.42 -49.93 -19.42
CA SER A 452 -83.18 -48.87 -18.76
C SER A 452 -82.40 -47.67 -18.21
N THR A 453 -82.57 -46.55 -18.92
CA THR A 453 -82.71 -45.19 -18.38
C THR A 453 -83.00 -45.12 -16.87
N ASP A 454 -81.95 -44.98 -16.06
CA ASP A 454 -82.00 -44.25 -14.80
C ASP A 454 -81.60 -42.80 -15.12
N GLN A 455 -82.59 -42.05 -15.59
CA GLN A 455 -82.49 -40.67 -16.07
C GLN A 455 -82.76 -39.63 -14.96
N ASP A 456 -82.60 -40.02 -13.69
CA ASP A 456 -82.96 -39.18 -12.53
C ASP A 456 -81.76 -38.54 -11.81
N ASN A 457 -80.54 -39.09 -11.91
CA ASN A 457 -79.39 -38.56 -11.16
C ASN A 457 -78.44 -37.69 -11.99
N ALA A 458 -78.22 -38.01 -13.28
CA ALA A 458 -77.49 -37.13 -14.20
C ALA A 458 -78.25 -35.82 -14.48
N SER A 459 -79.57 -35.84 -14.32
CA SER A 459 -80.43 -34.66 -14.45
C SER A 459 -80.31 -33.71 -13.26
N HIS A 460 -79.97 -34.18 -12.05
CA HIS A 460 -79.89 -33.31 -10.87
C HIS A 460 -78.67 -32.39 -10.88
N CYS A 461 -77.45 -32.89 -11.18
CA CYS A 461 -76.27 -32.03 -11.32
C CYS A 461 -76.47 -31.02 -12.49
N GLN A 462 -77.15 -31.43 -13.57
CA GLN A 462 -77.50 -30.54 -14.69
C GLN A 462 -78.45 -29.39 -14.25
N VAL A 463 -79.48 -29.72 -13.46
CA VAL A 463 -80.43 -28.74 -12.89
C VAL A 463 -79.70 -27.79 -11.95
N LEU A 464 -78.82 -28.29 -11.08
CA LEU A 464 -78.01 -27.47 -10.19
C LEU A 464 -77.18 -26.44 -10.96
N TYR A 465 -76.55 -26.84 -12.07
CA TYR A 465 -75.74 -25.91 -12.88
C TYR A 465 -76.56 -24.75 -13.43
N SER A 466 -77.82 -25.01 -13.80
CA SER A 466 -78.75 -23.95 -14.22
C SER A 466 -79.16 -23.04 -13.06
N VAL A 467 -79.36 -23.58 -11.85
CA VAL A 467 -79.72 -22.83 -10.65
C VAL A 467 -78.55 -21.95 -10.16
N ILE A 468 -77.34 -22.47 -10.16
CA ILE A 468 -76.11 -21.73 -9.82
C ILE A 468 -75.97 -20.49 -10.71
N ALA A 469 -76.18 -20.66 -12.02
CA ALA A 469 -76.09 -19.57 -12.99
C ALA A 469 -77.13 -18.47 -12.73
N GLN A 470 -78.31 -18.82 -12.20
CA GLN A 470 -79.37 -17.86 -11.88
C GLN A 470 -79.13 -17.12 -10.56
N CYS A 471 -78.65 -17.81 -9.52
CA CYS A 471 -78.50 -17.22 -8.18
C CYS A 471 -77.18 -16.44 -7.97
N SER A 472 -76.22 -16.53 -8.90
CA SER A 472 -74.91 -15.85 -8.81
C SER A 472 -74.15 -16.14 -7.50
N VAL A 473 -74.27 -17.36 -6.98
CA VAL A 473 -73.63 -17.80 -5.74
C VAL A 473 -72.22 -18.34 -6.06
N PRO A 474 -71.18 -17.98 -5.28
CA PRO A 474 -69.83 -18.51 -5.49
C PRO A 474 -69.78 -20.04 -5.38
N VAL A 475 -69.15 -20.71 -6.35
CA VAL A 475 -68.98 -22.16 -6.36
C VAL A 475 -67.56 -22.56 -5.98
N ILE A 476 -67.44 -23.57 -5.13
CA ILE A 476 -66.19 -24.22 -4.73
C ILE A 476 -66.25 -25.67 -5.19
N VAL A 477 -65.29 -26.07 -6.01
CA VAL A 477 -65.18 -27.45 -6.48
C VAL A 477 -64.23 -28.21 -5.57
N VAL A 478 -64.72 -29.32 -5.01
CA VAL A 478 -63.98 -30.22 -4.13
C VAL A 478 -63.81 -31.56 -4.84
N GLU A 479 -62.57 -32.03 -4.96
CA GLU A 479 -62.25 -33.31 -5.58
C GLU A 479 -61.99 -34.36 -4.50
N SER A 480 -62.74 -35.47 -4.54
CA SER A 480 -62.68 -36.54 -3.53
C SER A 480 -61.69 -37.68 -3.86
N GLY A 481 -60.85 -37.52 -4.89
CA GLY A 481 -59.86 -38.49 -5.35
C GLY A 481 -58.83 -37.87 -6.31
N GLU A 482 -58.06 -38.69 -7.03
CA GLU A 482 -57.14 -38.20 -8.07
C GLU A 482 -57.75 -38.36 -9.47
N ASN A 483 -57.42 -37.43 -10.39
CA ASN A 483 -57.75 -37.47 -11.81
C ASN A 483 -59.25 -37.45 -12.16
N ALA A 484 -60.06 -36.61 -11.52
CA ALA A 484 -61.44 -36.42 -11.98
C ALA A 484 -61.50 -35.93 -13.45
N ASP A 485 -62.40 -36.51 -14.25
CA ASP A 485 -62.64 -36.08 -15.63
C ASP A 485 -63.52 -34.81 -15.63
N TYR A 486 -62.93 -33.69 -16.03
CA TYR A 486 -63.60 -32.39 -16.08
C TYR A 486 -64.26 -32.10 -17.44
N SER A 487 -64.08 -32.97 -18.43
CA SER A 487 -64.56 -32.74 -19.80
C SER A 487 -66.09 -32.70 -19.91
N LEU A 488 -66.78 -33.37 -18.98
CA LEU A 488 -68.24 -33.48 -18.93
C LEU A 488 -68.91 -32.32 -18.16
N LEU A 489 -68.14 -31.41 -17.56
CA LEU A 489 -68.68 -30.27 -16.80
C LEU A 489 -69.07 -29.11 -17.71
N PRO A 490 -70.09 -28.30 -17.37
CA PRO A 490 -70.41 -27.09 -18.11
C PRO A 490 -69.26 -26.08 -18.16
N GLU A 491 -69.18 -25.29 -19.23
CA GLU A 491 -68.15 -24.25 -19.41
C GLU A 491 -68.09 -23.25 -18.25
N SER A 492 -69.24 -22.93 -17.64
CA SER A 492 -69.31 -22.04 -16.48
C SER A 492 -68.50 -22.57 -15.30
N ILE A 493 -68.52 -23.88 -15.07
CA ILE A 493 -67.80 -24.53 -13.97
C ILE A 493 -66.34 -24.77 -14.35
N GLN A 494 -66.06 -25.16 -15.58
CA GLN A 494 -64.67 -25.26 -16.06
C GLN A 494 -63.94 -23.92 -15.94
N SER A 495 -64.62 -22.80 -16.22
CA SER A 495 -64.05 -21.46 -16.05
C SER A 495 -63.74 -21.11 -14.58
N ILE A 496 -64.57 -21.59 -13.64
CA ILE A 496 -64.36 -21.42 -12.19
C ILE A 496 -63.18 -22.25 -11.72
N ILE A 497 -63.08 -23.51 -12.20
CA ILE A 497 -61.95 -24.40 -11.93
C ILE A 497 -60.63 -23.75 -12.39
N GLN A 498 -60.59 -23.17 -13.58
CA GLN A 498 -59.39 -22.49 -14.11
C GLN A 498 -59.01 -21.23 -13.30
N ARG A 499 -59.99 -20.47 -12.81
CA ARG A 499 -59.75 -19.19 -12.10
C ARG A 499 -59.42 -19.36 -10.63
N ASN A 500 -60.14 -20.24 -9.93
CA ASN A 500 -60.10 -20.33 -8.47
C ASN A 500 -59.34 -21.57 -7.97
N GLY A 501 -59.03 -22.52 -8.86
CA GLY A 501 -58.42 -23.80 -8.52
C GLY A 501 -59.39 -24.78 -7.86
N ILE A 502 -58.96 -26.03 -7.72
CA ILE A 502 -59.74 -27.13 -7.13
C ILE A 502 -59.19 -27.44 -5.73
N LEU A 503 -60.09 -27.65 -4.77
CA LEU A 503 -59.71 -28.14 -3.44
C LEU A 503 -59.69 -29.66 -3.43
N ARG A 504 -58.50 -30.25 -3.36
CA ARG A 504 -58.33 -31.70 -3.30
C ARG A 504 -58.43 -32.22 -1.88
N TRP A 505 -59.29 -33.20 -1.67
CA TRP A 505 -59.44 -33.91 -0.42
C TRP A 505 -58.93 -35.34 -0.53
N SER A 506 -58.30 -35.83 0.54
CA SER A 506 -57.98 -37.25 0.67
C SER A 506 -58.32 -37.76 2.08
N PRO A 507 -58.57 -39.07 2.26
CA PRO A 507 -58.92 -39.64 3.57
C PRO A 507 -57.84 -39.44 4.64
N ALA A 508 -56.59 -39.19 4.24
CA ALA A 508 -55.47 -38.95 5.14
C ALA A 508 -55.43 -37.53 5.74
N VAL A 509 -56.28 -36.62 5.25
CA VAL A 509 -56.31 -35.22 5.70
C VAL A 509 -56.93 -35.13 7.10
N GLN A 510 -56.14 -34.69 8.07
CA GLN A 510 -56.62 -34.43 9.43
C GLN A 510 -57.69 -33.32 9.44
N PRO A 511 -58.71 -33.39 10.32
CA PRO A 511 -59.77 -32.36 10.44
C PRO A 511 -59.26 -30.92 10.69
N SER A 512 -58.08 -30.76 11.26
CA SER A 512 -57.40 -29.46 11.47
C SER A 512 -56.43 -29.08 10.34
N GLY A 513 -56.36 -29.88 9.29
CA GLY A 513 -55.44 -29.71 8.17
C GLY A 513 -55.75 -28.51 7.28
N ARG A 514 -54.82 -28.21 6.36
CA ARG A 514 -54.89 -27.06 5.45
C ARG A 514 -56.17 -27.03 4.61
N PHE A 515 -56.62 -28.20 4.13
CA PHE A 515 -57.84 -28.33 3.33
C PHE A 515 -59.07 -27.77 4.06
N TRP A 516 -59.34 -28.24 5.28
CA TRP A 516 -60.51 -27.81 6.05
C TRP A 516 -60.42 -26.33 6.46
N LYS A 517 -59.22 -25.83 6.75
CA LYS A 517 -58.99 -24.39 7.01
C LYS A 517 -59.30 -23.54 5.78
N GLN A 518 -58.85 -23.96 4.60
CA GLN A 518 -59.10 -23.25 3.35
C GLN A 518 -60.58 -23.32 2.97
N LEU A 519 -61.21 -24.48 3.13
CA LEU A 519 -62.64 -24.69 2.90
C LEU A 519 -63.48 -23.74 3.76
N ARG A 520 -63.16 -23.63 5.06
CA ARG A 520 -63.81 -22.69 5.98
C ARG A 520 -63.59 -21.23 5.60
N TYR A 521 -62.38 -20.87 5.17
CA TYR A 521 -62.06 -19.50 4.76
C TYR A 521 -62.97 -18.98 3.64
N HIS A 522 -63.44 -19.86 2.76
CA HIS A 522 -64.37 -19.52 1.67
C HIS A 522 -65.86 -19.55 2.08
N MET A 523 -66.23 -20.16 3.21
CA MET A 523 -67.62 -20.26 3.71
C MET A 523 -67.99 -19.20 4.74
N THR A 524 -67.00 -18.68 5.47
CA THR A 524 -67.15 -17.68 6.53
C THR A 524 -66.58 -16.35 6.10
#